data_AF-A0A978UPU3-F1
#
_entry.id   AF-A0A978UPU3-F1
#
_cell.length_a   1.000
_cell.length_b   1.000
_cell.length_c   1.000
_cell.angle_alpha   90.00
_cell.angle_beta   90.00
_cell.angle_gamma   90.00
#
_symmetry.space_group_name_H-M   'P 1'
#
loop_
_entity.id
_entity.type
_entity.pdbx_description
1 polymer ?
#
loop_
_entity_poly.entity_id
_entity_poly.type
_entity_poly.pdbx_seq_one_letter_code
_entity_poly.pdbx_strand_id
1 'polypeptide(L)'
;MKVFMLGWWLKINLMKTLYSLRRFYPMETLFNGTLALAGRDQETTGFVWWAKNARLINLSGTLGWGVGLGEKVRDTFPYFMSGVIHLISSTVLGFGGTYHAFQGPETLEESFPFWGFT
;
A
#
# COMPACT_ATOMS: atom_id res chain seq x y z
N MET A 1 -0.12 27.94 -46.18
CA MET A 1 -0.22 27.80 -44.71
C MET A 1 -0.11 26.32 -44.34
N LYS A 2 1.11 25.79 -44.11
CA LYS A 2 1.37 24.39 -43.70
C LYS A 2 2.86 24.19 -43.35
N VAL A 3 3.38 24.92 -42.36
CA VAL A 3 4.80 24.76 -41.94
C VAL A 3 4.96 24.50 -40.43
N PHE A 4 3.86 24.41 -39.65
CA PHE A 4 3.95 24.21 -38.19
C PHE A 4 3.55 22.81 -37.67
N MET A 5 3.17 21.87 -38.55
CA MET A 5 2.64 20.56 -38.13
C MET A 5 3.72 19.47 -38.02
N LEU A 6 4.78 19.51 -38.84
CA LEU A 6 5.78 18.43 -38.91
C LEU A 6 6.66 18.34 -37.65
N GLY A 7 7.13 19.47 -37.12
CA GLY A 7 7.95 19.47 -35.90
C GLY A 7 7.17 19.04 -34.65
N TRP A 8 5.90 19.40 -34.57
CA TRP A 8 5.03 19.01 -33.46
C TRP A 8 4.68 17.51 -33.52
N TRP A 9 4.47 16.99 -34.73
CA TRP A 9 4.20 15.58 -34.96
C TRP A 9 5.42 14.70 -34.67
N LEU A 10 6.63 15.14 -35.04
CA LEU A 10 7.88 14.45 -34.74
C LEU A 10 8.12 14.35 -33.21
N LYS A 11 7.85 15.45 -32.49
CA LYS A 11 7.99 15.52 -31.02
C LYS A 11 7.02 14.58 -30.29
N ILE A 12 5.77 14.51 -30.74
CA ILE A 12 4.75 13.61 -30.16
C ILE A 12 5.10 12.15 -30.42
N ASN A 13 5.56 11.81 -31.63
CA ASN A 13 6.01 10.46 -31.95
C ASN A 13 7.22 10.07 -31.09
N LEU A 14 8.21 10.96 -30.94
CA LEU A 14 9.38 10.70 -30.11
C LEU A 14 9.02 10.46 -28.64
N MET A 15 8.09 11.23 -28.10
CA MET A 15 7.56 11.01 -26.75
C MET A 15 6.84 9.66 -26.62
N LYS A 16 6.05 9.24 -27.62
CA LYS A 16 5.36 7.94 -27.62
C LYS A 16 6.35 6.76 -27.67
N THR A 17 7.40 6.86 -28.49
CA THR A 17 8.44 5.83 -28.60
C THR A 17 9.23 5.70 -27.30
N LEU A 18 9.61 6.83 -26.69
CA LEU A 18 10.30 6.85 -25.40
C LEU A 18 9.43 6.32 -24.25
N TYR A 19 8.12 6.61 -24.27
CA TYR A 19 7.17 6.06 -23.29
C TYR A 19 6.98 4.55 -23.45
N SER A 20 6.99 4.06 -24.70
CA SER A 20 6.92 2.62 -25.00
C SER A 20 8.19 1.90 -24.55
N LEU A 21 9.38 2.46 -24.80
CA LEU A 21 10.65 1.84 -24.43
C LEU A 21 10.84 1.77 -22.89
N ARG A 22 10.34 2.76 -22.15
CA ARG A 22 10.39 2.79 -20.67
C ARG A 22 9.49 1.73 -20.00
N ARG A 23 8.55 1.12 -20.73
CA ARG A 23 7.60 0.14 -20.17
C ARG A 23 8.00 -1.31 -20.36
N PHE A 24 9.08 -1.58 -21.11
CA PHE A 24 9.51 -2.94 -21.47
C PHE A 24 10.94 -3.27 -21.03
N TYR A 25 11.33 -2.83 -19.83
CA TYR A 25 12.34 -3.57 -19.07
C TYR A 25 11.59 -4.40 -18.02
N PRO A 26 11.72 -5.74 -17.99
CA PRO A 26 11.44 -6.46 -16.76
C PRO A 26 12.40 -5.92 -15.72
N MET A 27 11.89 -5.07 -14.84
CA MET A 27 12.59 -4.74 -13.61
C MET A 27 12.47 -5.98 -12.75
N GLU A 28 13.48 -6.86 -12.80
CA GLU A 28 13.73 -7.78 -11.71
C GLU A 28 13.92 -6.91 -10.47
N THR A 29 12.85 -6.73 -9.70
CA THR A 29 13.00 -6.15 -8.37
C THR A 29 13.96 -7.08 -7.64
N LEU A 30 15.08 -6.54 -7.16
CA LEU A 30 16.06 -7.18 -6.29
C LEU A 30 15.46 -7.58 -4.93
N PHE A 31 14.24 -8.13 -4.92
CA PHE A 31 13.49 -8.54 -3.75
C PHE A 31 13.86 -9.97 -3.32
N ASN A 32 14.86 -10.59 -3.94
CA ASN A 32 15.37 -11.90 -3.54
C ASN A 32 16.85 -11.90 -3.14
N GLY A 33 17.38 -10.76 -2.74
CA GLY A 33 18.70 -10.69 -2.11
C GLY A 33 18.64 -9.65 -1.04
N THR A 34 18.99 -10.05 0.18
CA THR A 34 19.36 -9.22 1.32
C THR A 34 20.08 -7.94 0.86
N LEU A 35 19.31 -6.89 0.54
CA LEU A 35 19.85 -5.58 0.18
C LEU A 35 20.21 -4.87 1.49
N ALA A 36 21.16 -5.46 2.22
CA ALA A 36 21.85 -4.82 3.33
C ALA A 36 22.90 -3.85 2.75
N LEU A 37 22.43 -2.83 2.04
CA LEU A 37 23.25 -1.66 1.79
C LEU A 37 23.38 -0.94 3.13
N ALA A 38 24.53 -1.12 3.78
CA ALA A 38 24.91 -0.56 5.08
C ALA A 38 24.33 -1.23 6.35
N GLY A 39 24.06 -2.54 6.33
CA GLY A 39 23.85 -3.32 7.56
C GLY A 39 22.60 -2.96 8.37
N ARG A 40 21.64 -2.24 7.77
CA ARG A 40 20.35 -1.91 8.37
C ARG A 40 19.28 -2.71 7.67
N ASP A 41 18.50 -3.44 8.44
CA ASP A 41 17.33 -4.16 7.96
C ASP A 41 16.30 -3.16 7.40
N GLN A 42 15.48 -3.65 6.49
CA GLN A 42 14.44 -2.87 5.81
C GLN A 42 13.45 -2.22 6.78
N GLU A 43 13.31 -2.76 7.99
CA GLU A 43 12.43 -2.24 9.04
C GLU A 43 13.08 -1.04 9.77
N THR A 44 14.39 -1.09 10.04
CA THR A 44 15.14 0.02 10.66
C THR A 44 15.56 1.13 9.70
N THR A 45 15.61 0.86 8.39
CA THR A 45 16.03 1.84 7.37
C THR A 45 14.93 2.86 7.05
N GLY A 46 13.72 2.68 7.60
CA GLY A 46 12.63 3.63 7.40
C GLY A 46 12.35 3.81 5.92
N PHE A 47 11.79 2.78 5.28
CA PHE A 47 10.92 3.06 4.14
C PHE A 47 10.01 4.18 4.60
N VAL A 48 10.18 5.38 4.02
CA VAL A 48 9.33 6.51 4.38
C VAL A 48 7.90 6.00 4.30
N TRP A 49 7.09 6.22 5.33
CA TRP A 49 5.77 5.55 5.48
C TRP A 49 4.94 5.53 4.18
N TRP A 50 5.05 6.58 3.38
CA TRP A 50 4.57 6.70 1.99
C TRP A 50 4.90 5.51 1.08
N ALA A 51 6.13 4.99 1.09
CA ALA A 51 6.56 3.87 0.26
C ALA A 51 5.92 2.54 0.67
N LYS A 52 5.66 2.34 1.98
CA LYS A 52 4.91 1.17 2.47
C LYS A 52 3.43 1.25 2.08
N ASN A 53 2.83 2.45 2.15
CA ASN A 53 1.45 2.66 1.70
C ASN A 53 1.28 2.55 0.19
N ALA A 54 2.23 3.08 -0.60
CA ALA A 54 2.22 2.93 -2.05
C ALA A 54 2.24 1.45 -2.46
N ARG A 55 2.95 0.61 -1.70
CA ARG A 55 2.96 -0.84 -1.90
C ARG A 55 1.61 -1.49 -1.60
N LEU A 56 0.87 -1.02 -0.59
CA LEU A 56 -0.48 -1.51 -0.28
C LEU A 56 -1.50 -1.14 -1.37
N ILE A 57 -1.42 0.08 -1.89
CA ILE A 57 -2.28 0.52 -3.02
C ILE A 57 -1.97 -0.33 -4.26
N ASN A 58 -0.69 -0.55 -4.56
CA ASN A 58 -0.28 -1.39 -5.68
C ASN A 58 -0.77 -2.84 -5.52
N LEU A 59 -0.62 -3.43 -4.32
CA LEU A 59 -1.10 -4.77 -4.01
C LEU A 59 -2.62 -4.90 -4.16
N SER A 60 -3.37 -3.92 -3.67
CA SER A 60 -4.82 -3.89 -3.80
C SER A 60 -5.28 -3.74 -5.27
N GLY A 61 -4.54 -2.97 -6.08
CA GLY A 61 -4.72 -2.93 -7.52
C GLY A 61 -4.47 -4.26 -8.23
N THR A 62 -3.41 -4.99 -7.85
CA THR A 62 -3.13 -6.35 -8.36
C THR A 62 -4.21 -7.35 -7.97
N LEU A 63 -4.82 -7.19 -6.80
CA LEU A 63 -5.98 -7.99 -6.34
C LEU A 63 -7.29 -7.62 -7.07
N GLY A 64 -7.25 -6.65 -7.99
CA GLY A 64 -8.39 -6.25 -8.81
C GLY A 64 -9.30 -5.18 -8.19
N TRP A 65 -8.90 -4.58 -7.06
CA TRP A 65 -9.69 -3.57 -6.37
C TRP A 65 -9.35 -2.18 -6.91
N GLY A 66 -10.33 -1.48 -7.48
CA GLY A 66 -10.20 -0.08 -7.90
C GLY A 66 -9.30 0.18 -9.13
N VAL A 67 -8.74 -0.86 -9.76
CA VAL A 67 -7.86 -0.75 -10.93
C VAL A 67 -8.48 -1.38 -12.18
N GLY A 68 -8.39 -0.66 -13.29
CA GLY A 68 -8.87 -1.11 -14.59
C GLY A 68 -7.80 -1.74 -15.48
N LEU A 69 -8.23 -2.38 -16.58
CA LEU A 69 -7.34 -2.84 -17.65
C LEU A 69 -6.39 -1.70 -18.07
N GLY A 70 -5.09 -1.93 -17.90
CA GLY A 70 -4.04 -0.94 -18.17
C GLY A 70 -3.53 -0.17 -16.95
N GLU A 71 -3.70 -0.67 -15.72
CA GLU A 71 -3.13 -0.15 -14.45
C GLU A 71 -3.60 1.27 -14.09
N LYS A 72 -4.67 1.75 -14.72
CA LYS A 72 -5.26 3.04 -14.36
C LYS A 72 -6.23 2.85 -13.20
N VAL A 73 -6.04 3.63 -12.15
CA VAL A 73 -7.02 3.75 -11.06
C VAL A 73 -8.35 4.21 -11.68
N ARG A 74 -9.38 3.37 -11.54
CA ARG A 74 -10.70 3.62 -12.10
C ARG A 74 -11.70 3.99 -11.01
N ASP A 75 -11.49 3.48 -9.80
CA ASP A 75 -12.33 3.76 -8.64
C ASP A 75 -11.49 3.85 -7.36
N THR A 76 -11.62 4.96 -6.65
CA THR A 76 -10.91 5.24 -5.38
C THR A 76 -11.71 4.84 -4.15
N PHE A 77 -13.02 4.57 -4.30
CA PHE A 77 -13.91 4.18 -3.22
C PHE A 77 -13.40 3.01 -2.36
N PRO A 78 -12.87 1.89 -2.93
CA PRO A 78 -12.38 0.78 -2.10
C PRO A 78 -11.20 1.16 -1.20
N TYR A 79 -10.31 2.05 -1.65
CA TYR A 79 -9.18 2.52 -0.85
C TYR A 79 -9.64 3.43 0.30
N PHE A 80 -10.60 4.31 0.01
CA PHE A 80 -11.20 5.17 1.03
C PHE A 80 -11.95 4.35 2.09
N MET A 81 -12.78 3.40 1.67
CA MET A 81 -13.53 2.54 2.59
C MET A 81 -12.62 1.65 3.44
N SER A 82 -11.51 1.17 2.89
CA SER A 82 -10.48 0.50 3.68
C SER A 82 -9.99 1.42 4.81
N GLY A 83 -9.68 2.68 4.52
CA GLY A 83 -9.31 3.67 5.53
C GLY A 83 -10.38 3.88 6.61
N VAL A 84 -11.64 4.03 6.21
CA VAL A 84 -12.77 4.21 7.14
C VAL A 84 -12.94 3.00 8.05
N ILE A 85 -12.89 1.78 7.50
CA ILE A 85 -13.01 0.54 8.28
C ILE A 85 -11.87 0.45 9.31
N HIS A 86 -10.63 0.75 8.93
CA HIS A 86 -9.51 0.71 9.85
C HIS A 86 -9.64 1.77 10.97
N LEU A 87 -10.15 2.96 10.65
CA LEU A 87 -10.37 4.03 11.63
C LEU A 87 -11.45 3.68 12.66
N ILE A 88 -12.56 3.08 12.21
CA ILE A 88 -13.64 2.67 13.11
C ILE A 88 -13.17 1.48 13.95
N SER A 89 -12.53 0.48 13.33
CA SER A 89 -12.00 -0.70 14.03
C SER A 89 -10.96 -0.34 15.09
N SER A 90 -10.05 0.60 14.82
CA SER A 90 -9.07 1.05 15.82
C SER A 90 -9.73 1.73 17.02
N THR A 91 -10.86 2.43 16.81
CA THR A 91 -11.65 3.02 17.90
C THR A 91 -12.26 1.93 18.78
N VAL A 92 -12.89 0.91 18.18
CA VAL A 92 -13.51 -0.21 18.93
C VAL A 92 -12.46 -0.99 19.70
N LEU A 93 -11.33 -1.32 19.05
CA LEU A 93 -10.21 -2.01 19.69
C LEU A 93 -9.58 -1.17 20.81
N GLY A 94 -9.45 0.15 20.60
CA GLY A 94 -8.95 1.08 21.60
C GLY A 94 -9.83 1.07 22.85
N PHE A 95 -11.14 1.21 22.69
CA PHE A 95 -12.09 1.14 23.82
C PHE A 95 -12.05 -0.22 24.53
N GLY A 96 -12.04 -1.33 23.78
CA GLY A 96 -11.93 -2.67 24.36
C GLY A 96 -10.64 -2.84 25.17
N GLY A 97 -9.50 -2.40 24.62
CA GLY A 97 -8.22 -2.44 25.31
C GLY A 97 -8.18 -1.58 26.57
N THR A 98 -8.68 -0.34 26.51
CA THR A 98 -8.77 0.55 27.67
C THR A 98 -9.70 -0.02 28.75
N TYR A 99 -10.85 -0.57 28.37
CA TYR A 99 -11.76 -1.23 29.32
C TYR A 99 -11.06 -2.39 30.04
N HIS A 100 -10.42 -3.29 29.30
CA HIS A 100 -9.71 -4.43 29.89
C HIS A 100 -8.52 -4.00 30.76
N ALA A 101 -7.88 -2.87 30.48
CA ALA A 101 -6.73 -2.37 31.24
C ALA A 101 -7.10 -1.68 32.56
N PHE A 102 -8.23 -0.97 32.62
CA PHE A 102 -8.58 -0.15 33.79
C PHE A 102 -9.79 -0.66 34.59
N GLN A 103 -10.76 -1.30 33.92
CA GLN A 103 -12.05 -1.63 34.52
C GLN A 103 -12.36 -3.13 34.49
N GLY A 104 -11.70 -3.88 33.60
CA GLY A 104 -11.81 -5.33 33.52
C GLY A 104 -11.17 -6.04 34.71
N PRO A 105 -11.50 -7.32 34.94
CA PRO A 105 -10.89 -8.12 35.99
C PRO A 105 -9.40 -8.37 35.70
N GLU A 106 -8.56 -8.32 36.74
CA GLU A 106 -7.10 -8.51 36.62
C GLU A 106 -6.75 -9.94 36.19
N THR A 107 -7.55 -10.92 36.59
CA THR A 107 -7.42 -12.31 36.18
C THR A 107 -8.76 -12.85 35.71
N LEU A 108 -8.72 -13.72 34.69
CA LEU A 108 -9.92 -14.33 34.12
C LEU A 108 -10.23 -15.70 34.70
N GLU A 109 -9.29 -16.32 35.42
CA GLU A 109 -9.40 -17.70 35.94
C GLU A 109 -10.60 -17.87 36.89
N GLU A 110 -10.88 -16.88 37.73
CA GLU A 110 -11.97 -16.96 38.71
C GLU A 110 -13.33 -16.57 38.13
N SER A 111 -13.37 -15.54 37.28
CA SER A 111 -14.64 -15.00 36.75
C SER A 111 -15.08 -15.66 35.45
N PHE A 112 -14.13 -16.02 34.58
CA PHE A 112 -14.37 -16.50 33.22
C PHE A 112 -13.40 -17.64 32.84
N PRO A 113 -13.57 -18.84 33.42
CA PRO A 113 -12.62 -19.94 33.30
C PRO A 113 -12.38 -20.42 31.86
N PHE A 114 -13.29 -20.15 30.92
CA PHE A 114 -13.08 -20.47 29.50
C PHE A 114 -11.96 -19.64 28.86
N TRP A 115 -11.77 -18.38 29.29
CA TRP A 115 -10.77 -17.46 28.73
C TRP A 115 -9.50 -17.37 29.58
N GLY A 116 -9.49 -17.92 30.79
CA GLY A 116 -8.32 -17.97 31.67
C GLY A 116 -7.30 -19.02 31.22
N PHE A 117 -6.01 -18.74 31.44
CA PHE A 117 -4.91 -19.65 31.18
C PHE A 117 -3.80 -19.44 32.23
N THR A 118 -3.10 -20.52 32.57
CA THR A 118 -2.02 -20.56 33.58
C THR A 118 -0.70 -20.94 32.94
#